data_AF-A0A7V7ZE76-F1
#
_entry.id   AF-A0A7V7ZE76-F1
#
_cell.length_a   1.000
_cell.length_b   1.000
_cell.length_c   1.000
_cell.angle_alpha   90.00
_cell.angle_beta   90.00
_cell.angle_gamma   90.00
#
_symmetry.space_group_name_H-M   'P 1'
#
loop_
_entity.id
_entity.type
_entity.pdbx_description
1 polymer ?
#
loop_
_entity_poly.entity_id
_entity_poly.type
_entity_poly.pdbx_seq_one_letter_code
_entity_poly.pdbx_strand_id
1 'polypeptide(L)'
;MATAPLSALHRKLFDETSGEKFARLKDRLLKNHGEADRAAVLSILAAYIRDGQLLHWRAFLLPDMVRLTQPGEYEDFYAWSLQQPKLAYWSVDGLLKSGGKAAYPALVALALDTGQALDVRAKAVKSLAIFSRQPFDAGRPQDPGYWKEPDLDLPALLAWQSLGYPDGAGHAEPARHRLLDAPQSPLEHALAALERKLAAQRAQEQDLAQPSNWLTIANPADLLAIDQRWTLPEHYRRFLACASPLRVQVEGDDFPEGVSLYGAHELLKAQHGYSWNPVEQAVIADWPAHYVVIADAGADPFCLDLSQADGEDAPVLHAMHGTGRWDFERYNASLVDFINELASAK
;
A
#
# COMPACT_ATOMS: atom_id res chain seq x y z
N MET A 1 25.04 22.71 -12.25
CA MET A 1 24.67 22.64 -13.68
C MET A 1 23.51 23.58 -13.91
N ALA A 2 23.46 24.34 -15.01
CA ALA A 2 22.36 25.25 -15.30
C ALA A 2 21.05 24.47 -15.49
N THR A 3 20.00 24.85 -14.77
CA THR A 3 18.65 24.29 -14.91
C THR A 3 18.13 24.60 -16.31
N ALA A 4 17.69 23.58 -17.06
CA ALA A 4 17.13 23.80 -18.38
C ALA A 4 15.85 24.66 -18.26
N PRO A 5 15.63 25.66 -19.14
CA PRO A 5 14.43 26.48 -19.05
C PRO A 5 13.16 25.66 -19.34
N LEU A 6 12.08 25.98 -18.64
CA LEU A 6 10.80 25.25 -18.70
C LEU A 6 10.28 25.07 -20.14
N SER A 7 10.38 26.10 -20.98
CA SER A 7 9.95 26.05 -22.38
C SER A 7 10.72 25.03 -23.23
N ALA A 8 12.01 24.82 -22.94
CA ALA A 8 12.81 23.81 -23.62
C ALA A 8 12.46 22.39 -23.17
N LEU A 9 12.10 22.20 -21.90
CA LEU A 9 11.62 20.90 -21.40
C LEU A 9 10.25 20.56 -21.95
N HIS A 10 9.32 21.53 -22.00
CA HIS A 10 8.00 21.38 -22.61
C HIS A 10 8.10 20.84 -24.05
N ARG A 11 8.83 21.54 -24.93
CA ARG A 11 8.97 21.11 -26.33
C ARG A 11 9.58 19.72 -26.46
N LYS A 12 10.65 19.44 -25.72
CA LYS A 12 11.31 18.13 -25.73
C LYS A 12 10.38 17.00 -25.29
N LEU A 13 9.52 17.27 -24.30
CA LEU A 13 8.57 16.28 -23.80
C LEU A 13 7.56 15.88 -24.89
N PHE A 14 7.04 16.84 -25.65
CA PHE A 14 6.06 16.62 -26.73
C PHE A 14 6.66 15.97 -27.98
N ASP A 15 7.92 16.29 -28.31
CA ASP A 15 8.61 15.73 -29.46
C ASP A 15 9.19 14.33 -29.20
N GLU A 16 9.28 13.88 -27.93
CA GLU A 16 9.92 12.61 -27.55
C GLU A 16 9.07 11.38 -27.89
N THR A 17 9.72 10.37 -28.48
CA THR A 17 9.09 9.12 -28.94
C THR A 17 9.58 7.89 -28.16
N SER A 18 10.67 8.02 -27.40
CA SER A 18 11.20 6.98 -26.52
C SER A 18 10.61 7.12 -25.11
N GLY A 19 9.97 6.06 -24.61
CA GLY A 19 9.41 6.04 -23.26
C GLY A 19 10.45 6.23 -22.16
N GLU A 20 11.65 5.65 -22.30
CA GLU A 20 12.75 5.82 -21.32
C GLU A 20 13.23 7.27 -21.25
N LYS A 21 13.40 7.92 -22.41
CA LYS A 21 13.79 9.34 -22.45
C LYS A 21 12.67 10.23 -21.95
N PHE A 22 11.42 9.89 -22.26
CA PHE A 22 10.25 10.59 -21.78
C PHE A 22 10.19 10.59 -20.24
N ALA A 23 10.38 9.41 -19.62
CA ALA A 23 10.44 9.27 -18.17
C ALA A 23 11.49 10.21 -17.55
N ARG A 24 12.73 10.18 -18.08
CA ARG A 24 13.82 11.06 -17.61
C ARG A 24 13.50 12.55 -17.78
N LEU A 25 12.81 12.94 -18.86
CA LEU A 25 12.39 14.32 -19.10
C LEU A 25 11.29 14.74 -18.12
N LYS A 26 10.29 13.89 -17.89
CA LYS A 26 9.23 14.07 -16.88
C LYS A 26 9.84 14.28 -15.50
N ASP A 27 10.73 13.39 -15.07
CA ASP A 27 11.32 13.46 -13.72
C ASP A 27 12.16 14.73 -13.56
N ARG A 28 12.87 15.14 -14.60
CA ARG A 28 13.62 16.40 -14.62
C ARG A 28 12.69 17.62 -14.54
N LEU A 29 11.56 17.60 -15.25
CA LEU A 29 10.54 18.65 -15.18
C LEU A 29 10.01 18.78 -13.75
N LEU A 30 9.59 17.69 -13.15
CA LEU A 30 9.03 17.66 -11.80
C LEU A 30 10.05 18.09 -10.74
N LYS A 31 11.27 17.53 -10.79
CA LYS A 31 12.33 17.84 -9.83
C LYS A 31 12.78 19.29 -9.86
N ASN A 32 12.88 19.88 -11.05
CA ASN A 32 13.45 21.22 -11.20
C ASN A 32 12.40 22.34 -11.13
N HIS A 33 11.15 22.05 -11.50
CA HIS A 33 10.12 23.07 -11.70
C HIS A 33 8.79 22.75 -11.01
N GLY A 34 8.61 21.55 -10.44
CA GLY A 34 7.32 21.09 -9.91
C GLY A 34 6.74 21.99 -8.82
N GLU A 35 7.59 22.46 -7.89
CA GLU A 35 7.15 23.38 -6.83
C GLU A 35 7.25 24.85 -7.27
N ALA A 36 8.39 25.25 -7.84
CA ALA A 36 8.67 26.65 -8.18
C ALA A 36 7.79 27.20 -9.32
N ASP A 37 7.45 26.36 -10.30
CA ASP A 37 6.66 26.71 -11.49
C ASP A 37 5.39 25.85 -11.59
N ARG A 38 4.82 25.45 -10.43
CA ARG A 38 3.73 24.48 -10.29
C ARG A 38 2.60 24.62 -11.30
N ALA A 39 2.05 25.82 -11.46
CA ALA A 39 0.92 26.08 -12.37
C ALA A 39 1.31 25.83 -13.84
N ALA A 40 2.53 26.20 -14.23
CA ALA A 40 3.02 25.98 -15.59
C ALA A 40 3.32 24.49 -15.83
N VAL A 41 3.88 23.78 -14.83
CA VAL A 41 4.06 22.33 -14.90
C VAL A 41 2.72 21.61 -15.02
N LEU A 42 1.71 21.97 -14.21
CA LEU A 42 0.35 21.42 -14.32
C LEU A 42 -0.24 21.64 -15.72
N SER A 43 -0.07 22.83 -16.30
CA SER A 43 -0.52 23.11 -17.66
C SER A 43 0.17 22.22 -18.70
N ILE A 44 1.47 21.97 -18.55
CA ILE A 44 2.25 21.09 -19.44
C ILE A 44 1.75 19.64 -19.32
N LEU A 45 1.57 19.14 -18.10
CA LEU A 45 1.08 17.78 -17.85
C LEU A 45 -0.33 17.59 -18.41
N ALA A 46 -1.25 18.52 -18.11
CA ALA A 46 -2.62 18.46 -18.61
C ALA A 46 -2.68 18.47 -20.15
N ALA A 47 -1.87 19.31 -20.80
CA ALA A 47 -1.76 19.34 -22.26
C ALA A 47 -1.20 18.01 -22.80
N TYR A 48 -0.17 17.44 -22.18
CA TYR A 48 0.41 16.19 -22.65
C TYR A 48 -0.56 15.01 -22.47
N ILE A 49 -1.32 14.98 -21.37
CA ILE A 49 -2.34 13.95 -21.14
C ILE A 49 -3.42 14.00 -22.24
N ARG A 50 -3.78 15.20 -22.73
CA ARG A 50 -4.75 15.37 -23.83
C ARG A 50 -4.17 15.00 -25.19
N ASP A 51 -2.98 15.49 -25.50
CA ASP A 51 -2.50 15.57 -26.88
C ASP A 51 -1.17 14.85 -27.13
N GLY A 52 -0.48 14.41 -26.07
CA GLY A 52 0.84 13.79 -26.14
C GLY A 52 0.85 12.48 -26.94
N GLN A 53 1.89 12.27 -27.75
CA GLN A 53 1.95 11.14 -28.69
C GLN A 53 2.13 9.78 -28.01
N LEU A 54 2.76 9.72 -26.83
CA LEU A 54 2.96 8.47 -26.10
C LEU A 54 1.72 8.13 -25.26
N LEU A 55 0.76 7.44 -25.88
CA LEU A 55 -0.56 7.16 -25.29
C LEU A 55 -0.49 6.46 -23.92
N HIS A 56 0.43 5.51 -23.74
CA HIS A 56 0.57 4.80 -22.46
C HIS A 56 1.07 5.70 -21.33
N TRP A 57 1.90 6.70 -21.65
CA TRP A 57 2.40 7.67 -20.67
C TRP A 57 1.34 8.63 -20.15
N ARG A 58 0.27 8.88 -20.91
CA ARG A 58 -0.79 9.81 -20.50
C ARG A 58 -1.41 9.43 -19.15
N ALA A 59 -1.67 8.14 -18.92
CA ALA A 59 -2.20 7.67 -17.64
C ALA A 59 -1.18 7.83 -16.50
N PHE A 60 0.10 7.52 -16.76
CA PHE A 60 1.18 7.63 -15.77
C PHE A 60 1.50 9.08 -15.35
N LEU A 61 1.06 10.10 -16.10
CA LEU A 61 1.21 11.50 -15.69
C LEU A 61 0.14 11.98 -14.71
N LEU A 62 -1.00 11.29 -14.62
CA LEU A 62 -2.11 11.72 -13.76
C LEU A 62 -1.71 11.74 -12.27
N PRO A 63 -1.07 10.71 -11.70
CA PRO A 63 -0.63 10.76 -10.30
C PRO A 63 0.28 11.95 -9.99
N ASP A 64 1.23 12.26 -10.89
CA ASP A 64 2.10 13.43 -10.76
C ASP A 64 1.30 14.75 -10.79
N MET A 65 0.30 14.82 -11.67
CA MET A 65 -0.60 15.98 -11.75
C MET A 65 -1.48 16.10 -10.48
N VAL A 66 -2.02 14.99 -9.97
CA VAL A 66 -2.80 14.97 -8.71
C VAL A 66 -1.94 15.46 -7.56
N ARG A 67 -0.69 15.02 -7.45
CA ARG A 67 0.25 15.48 -6.40
C ARG A 67 0.42 17.00 -6.41
N LEU A 68 0.56 17.62 -7.59
CA LEU A 68 0.76 19.06 -7.75
C LEU A 68 -0.53 19.90 -7.67
N THR A 69 -1.69 19.31 -7.93
CA THR A 69 -2.99 20.00 -7.93
C THR A 69 -3.37 20.47 -6.53
N GLN A 70 -3.92 21.68 -6.42
CA GLN A 70 -4.53 22.21 -5.20
C GLN A 70 -6.08 22.20 -5.30
N PRO A 71 -6.80 22.27 -4.16
CA PRO A 71 -8.26 22.36 -4.17
C PRO A 71 -8.75 23.52 -5.06
N GLY A 72 -9.78 23.25 -5.87
CA GLY A 72 -10.37 24.19 -6.82
C GLY A 72 -9.67 24.31 -8.18
N GLU A 73 -8.60 23.56 -8.44
CA GLU A 73 -7.86 23.62 -9.70
C GLU A 73 -8.11 22.41 -10.60
N TYR A 74 -8.23 22.61 -11.92
CA TYR A 74 -8.34 21.54 -12.91
C TYR A 74 -9.56 20.60 -12.76
N GLU A 75 -10.63 21.01 -12.07
CA GLU A 75 -11.84 20.20 -11.89
C GLU A 75 -12.42 19.73 -13.23
N ASP A 76 -12.60 20.66 -14.18
CA ASP A 76 -13.09 20.36 -15.53
C ASP A 76 -12.18 19.37 -16.28
N PHE A 77 -10.88 19.44 -16.03
CA PHE A 77 -9.92 18.52 -16.64
C PHE A 77 -10.09 17.11 -16.08
N TYR A 78 -10.22 16.97 -14.75
CA TYR A 78 -10.44 15.67 -14.12
C TYR A 78 -11.81 15.09 -14.45
N ALA A 79 -12.84 15.92 -14.55
CA ALA A 79 -14.16 15.52 -15.01
C ALA A 79 -14.11 15.00 -16.46
N TRP A 80 -13.38 15.67 -17.35
CA TRP A 80 -13.14 15.19 -18.72
C TRP A 80 -12.35 13.88 -18.75
N SER A 81 -11.28 13.75 -17.94
CA SER A 81 -10.41 12.57 -17.96
C SER A 81 -11.10 11.35 -17.36
N LEU A 82 -12.05 11.54 -16.44
CA LEU A 82 -12.92 10.48 -15.91
C LEU A 82 -13.77 9.81 -17.01
N GLN A 83 -14.12 10.56 -18.06
CA GLN A 83 -14.87 10.04 -19.21
C GLN A 83 -13.99 9.28 -20.22
N GLN A 84 -12.66 9.28 -20.03
CA GLN A 84 -11.73 8.58 -20.91
C GLN A 84 -11.37 7.21 -20.30
N PRO A 85 -11.71 6.08 -20.94
CA PRO A 85 -11.53 4.75 -20.33
C PRO A 85 -10.11 4.46 -19.80
N LYS A 86 -9.07 4.93 -20.51
CA LYS A 86 -7.67 4.71 -20.12
C LYS A 86 -7.15 5.65 -19.02
N LEU A 87 -7.90 6.69 -18.68
CA LEU A 87 -7.51 7.71 -17.70
C LEU A 87 -8.38 7.66 -16.44
N ALA A 88 -9.57 7.08 -16.53
CA ALA A 88 -10.60 7.16 -15.49
C ALA A 88 -10.09 6.72 -14.12
N TYR A 89 -9.40 5.58 -14.03
CA TYR A 89 -8.84 5.05 -12.78
C TYR A 89 -7.99 6.10 -12.04
N TRP A 90 -7.02 6.71 -12.73
CA TRP A 90 -6.10 7.68 -12.15
C TRP A 90 -6.71 9.09 -11.99
N SER A 91 -7.90 9.33 -12.56
CA SER A 91 -8.59 10.62 -12.50
C SER A 91 -9.45 10.79 -11.25
N VAL A 92 -9.83 9.68 -10.60
CA VAL A 92 -10.70 9.67 -9.42
C VAL A 92 -10.15 10.57 -8.29
N ASP A 93 -8.88 10.36 -7.90
CA ASP A 93 -8.26 11.12 -6.81
C ASP A 93 -8.09 12.59 -7.17
N GLY A 94 -7.80 12.88 -8.44
CA GLY A 94 -7.69 14.25 -8.95
C GLY A 94 -8.99 15.02 -8.84
N LEU A 95 -10.11 14.38 -9.21
CA LEU A 95 -11.43 14.99 -9.10
C LEU A 95 -11.80 15.26 -7.62
N LEU A 96 -11.51 14.31 -6.72
CA LEU A 96 -11.73 14.50 -5.28
C LEU A 96 -10.85 15.59 -4.68
N LYS A 97 -9.56 15.61 -5.03
CA LYS A 97 -8.63 16.63 -4.54
C LYS A 97 -9.01 18.03 -5.03
N SER A 98 -9.49 18.12 -6.27
CA SER A 98 -9.89 19.37 -6.91
C SER A 98 -11.27 19.86 -6.42
N GLY A 99 -12.32 19.07 -6.62
CA GLY A 99 -13.70 19.47 -6.34
C GLY A 99 -14.16 19.18 -4.90
N GLY A 100 -13.38 18.45 -4.10
CA GLY A 100 -13.75 18.06 -2.75
C GLY A 100 -15.08 17.30 -2.73
N LYS A 101 -16.00 17.71 -1.83
CA LYS A 101 -17.33 17.09 -1.70
C LYS A 101 -18.21 17.25 -2.94
N ALA A 102 -17.97 18.27 -3.77
CA ALA A 102 -18.73 18.46 -5.01
C ALA A 102 -18.50 17.32 -6.03
N ALA A 103 -17.38 16.59 -5.90
CA ALA A 103 -17.07 15.42 -6.73
C ALA A 103 -17.87 14.17 -6.37
N TYR A 104 -18.41 14.07 -5.14
CA TYR A 104 -19.02 12.83 -4.65
C TYR A 104 -20.16 12.30 -5.53
N PRO A 105 -21.12 13.12 -6.02
CA PRO A 105 -22.18 12.61 -6.89
C PRO A 105 -21.65 11.94 -8.16
N ALA A 106 -20.63 12.52 -8.79
CA ALA A 106 -20.03 11.98 -10.00
C ALA A 106 -19.33 10.64 -9.74
N LEU A 107 -18.65 10.49 -8.60
CA LEU A 107 -17.96 9.25 -8.24
C LEU A 107 -18.92 8.16 -7.73
N VAL A 108 -20.02 8.52 -7.07
CA VAL A 108 -21.08 7.56 -6.76
C VAL A 108 -21.71 7.04 -8.05
N ALA A 109 -22.00 7.92 -9.01
CA ALA A 109 -22.49 7.50 -10.33
C ALA A 109 -21.49 6.58 -11.04
N LEU A 110 -20.18 6.92 -10.99
CA LEU A 110 -19.12 6.08 -11.56
C LEU A 110 -19.08 4.69 -10.92
N ALA A 111 -19.19 4.58 -9.59
CA ALA A 111 -19.19 3.29 -8.89
C ALA A 111 -20.38 2.39 -9.28
N LEU A 112 -21.53 3.00 -9.57
CA LEU A 112 -22.78 2.32 -9.96
C LEU A 112 -22.84 1.95 -11.44
N ASP A 113 -21.99 2.53 -12.29
CA ASP A 113 -22.02 2.33 -13.73
C ASP A 113 -21.43 0.96 -14.12
N THR A 114 -22.29 -0.03 -14.34
CA THR A 114 -21.88 -1.38 -14.76
C THR A 114 -21.28 -1.43 -16.16
N GLY A 115 -21.33 -0.34 -16.94
CA GLY A 115 -20.63 -0.20 -18.21
C GLY A 115 -19.13 0.10 -18.06
N GLN A 116 -18.71 0.53 -16.87
CA GLN A 116 -17.30 0.83 -16.57
C GLN A 116 -16.54 -0.39 -16.08
N ALA A 117 -15.22 -0.35 -16.27
CA ALA A 117 -14.33 -1.39 -15.78
C ALA A 117 -14.39 -1.48 -14.24
N LEU A 118 -14.35 -2.71 -13.72
CA LEU A 118 -14.51 -3.00 -12.29
C LEU A 118 -13.47 -2.29 -11.43
N ASP A 119 -12.21 -2.25 -11.88
CA ASP A 119 -11.10 -1.57 -11.21
C ASP A 119 -11.36 -0.06 -11.05
N VAL A 120 -11.92 0.60 -12.07
CA VAL A 120 -12.32 2.02 -12.02
C VAL A 120 -13.43 2.23 -10.99
N ARG A 121 -14.43 1.34 -10.97
CA ARG A 121 -15.55 1.41 -10.02
C ARG A 121 -15.08 1.17 -8.59
N ALA A 122 -14.24 0.17 -8.37
CA ALA A 122 -13.61 -0.12 -7.09
C ALA A 122 -12.74 1.05 -6.61
N LYS A 123 -11.97 1.67 -7.51
CA LYS A 123 -11.19 2.88 -7.22
C LYS A 123 -12.07 4.05 -6.79
N ALA A 124 -13.23 4.24 -7.41
CA ALA A 124 -14.20 5.25 -6.98
C ALA A 124 -14.67 5.00 -5.53
N VAL A 125 -15.08 3.76 -5.21
CA VAL A 125 -15.52 3.38 -3.85
C VAL A 125 -14.40 3.57 -2.83
N LYS A 126 -13.19 3.08 -3.11
CA LYS A 126 -12.02 3.22 -2.25
C LYS A 126 -11.67 4.68 -1.97
N SER A 127 -11.68 5.52 -3.01
CA SER A 127 -11.31 6.93 -2.86
C SER A 127 -12.40 7.71 -2.14
N LEU A 128 -13.68 7.36 -2.34
CA LEU A 128 -14.78 7.89 -1.54
C LEU A 128 -14.64 7.50 -0.06
N ALA A 129 -14.26 6.25 0.24
CA ALA A 129 -14.01 5.78 1.60
C ALA A 129 -12.95 6.65 2.30
N ILE A 130 -11.79 6.83 1.67
CA ILE A 130 -10.68 7.66 2.19
C ILE A 130 -11.13 9.11 2.42
N PHE A 131 -11.65 9.78 1.39
CA PHE A 131 -11.93 11.22 1.43
C PHE A 131 -13.12 11.56 2.33
N SER A 132 -14.08 10.65 2.48
CA SER A 132 -15.25 10.85 3.37
C SER A 132 -15.07 10.21 4.74
N ARG A 133 -13.99 9.46 4.97
CA ARG A 133 -13.73 8.69 6.21
C ARG A 133 -14.81 7.65 6.51
N GLN A 134 -15.43 7.12 5.46
CA GLN A 134 -16.47 6.10 5.55
C GLN A 134 -15.84 4.71 5.32
N PRO A 135 -16.24 3.67 6.05
CA PRO A 135 -15.59 2.36 6.01
C PRO A 135 -16.12 1.47 4.86
N PHE A 136 -16.40 2.03 3.68
CA PHE A 136 -16.94 1.26 2.53
C PHE A 136 -16.01 0.14 2.05
N ASP A 137 -14.73 0.27 2.39
CA ASP A 137 -13.64 -0.60 2.02
C ASP A 137 -13.20 -1.51 3.18
N ALA A 138 -13.92 -1.51 4.31
CA ALA A 138 -13.55 -2.30 5.48
C ALA A 138 -13.35 -3.79 5.16
N GLY A 139 -12.20 -4.32 5.55
CA GLY A 139 -11.85 -5.74 5.32
C GLY A 139 -11.57 -6.08 3.85
N ARG A 140 -11.39 -5.07 2.98
CA ARG A 140 -11.00 -5.25 1.58
C ARG A 140 -9.50 -5.08 1.40
N PRO A 141 -8.92 -5.67 0.33
CA PRO A 141 -7.54 -5.40 -0.06
C PRO A 141 -7.26 -3.89 -0.18
N GLN A 142 -6.03 -3.47 0.14
CA GLN A 142 -5.62 -2.07 0.04
C GLN A 142 -5.75 -1.53 -1.39
N ASP A 143 -5.27 -2.31 -2.36
CA ASP A 143 -5.38 -2.00 -3.77
C ASP A 143 -6.77 -2.41 -4.29
N PRO A 144 -7.60 -1.44 -4.74
CA PRO A 144 -8.91 -1.72 -5.32
C PRO A 144 -8.85 -2.55 -6.62
N GLY A 145 -7.69 -2.69 -7.25
CA GLY A 145 -7.49 -3.56 -8.42
C GLY A 145 -7.73 -5.06 -8.14
N TYR A 146 -7.66 -5.49 -6.87
CA TYR A 146 -7.95 -6.87 -6.47
C TYR A 146 -9.40 -7.10 -6.02
N TRP A 147 -10.24 -6.07 -6.04
CA TRP A 147 -11.63 -6.19 -5.61
C TRP A 147 -12.48 -6.90 -6.65
N LYS A 148 -13.49 -7.61 -6.17
CA LYS A 148 -14.51 -8.28 -6.98
C LYS A 148 -15.80 -7.49 -6.90
N GLU A 149 -16.73 -7.73 -7.83
CA GLU A 149 -18.04 -7.07 -7.83
C GLU A 149 -18.75 -7.08 -6.46
N PRO A 150 -18.77 -8.19 -5.68
CA PRO A 150 -19.40 -8.20 -4.36
C PRO A 150 -18.66 -7.40 -3.28
N ASP A 151 -17.41 -7.00 -3.54
CA ASP A 151 -16.62 -6.22 -2.58
C ASP A 151 -17.05 -4.74 -2.56
N LEU A 152 -17.74 -4.27 -3.62
CA LEU A 152 -18.27 -2.91 -3.73
C LEU A 152 -19.54 -2.79 -2.87
N ASP A 153 -19.45 -2.12 -1.72
CA ASP A 153 -20.61 -1.87 -0.84
C ASP A 153 -21.51 -0.75 -1.40
N LEU A 154 -22.11 -1.00 -2.56
CA LEU A 154 -23.03 -0.09 -3.24
C LEU A 154 -24.26 0.25 -2.38
N PRO A 155 -24.86 -0.68 -1.61
CA PRO A 155 -25.95 -0.34 -0.69
C PRO A 155 -25.55 0.70 0.35
N ALA A 156 -24.38 0.55 1.00
CA ALA A 156 -23.89 1.56 1.95
C ALA A 156 -23.59 2.89 1.27
N LEU A 157 -23.04 2.86 0.06
CA LEU A 157 -22.76 4.07 -0.72
C LEU A 157 -24.02 4.86 -1.05
N LEU A 158 -25.09 4.18 -1.48
CA LEU A 158 -26.40 4.79 -1.76
C LEU A 158 -27.08 5.32 -0.49
N ALA A 159 -26.99 4.57 0.62
CA ALA A 159 -27.49 5.03 1.91
C ALA A 159 -26.75 6.31 2.35
N TRP A 160 -25.42 6.33 2.24
CA TRP A 160 -24.59 7.50 2.52
C TRP A 160 -24.95 8.71 1.64
N GLN A 161 -25.17 8.49 0.34
CA GLN A 161 -25.65 9.52 -0.59
C GLN A 161 -27.01 10.11 -0.12
N SER A 162 -27.95 9.26 0.28
CA SER A 162 -29.28 9.70 0.74
C SER A 162 -29.23 10.59 1.98
N LEU A 163 -28.17 10.48 2.78
CA LEU A 163 -27.91 11.28 3.98
C LEU A 163 -27.17 12.59 3.68
N GLY A 164 -26.90 12.90 2.41
CA GLY A 164 -26.20 14.12 2.02
C GLY A 164 -24.69 14.07 2.21
N TYR A 165 -24.09 12.89 2.11
CA TYR A 165 -22.65 12.66 2.18
C TYR A 165 -21.98 13.12 3.51
N PRO A 166 -22.48 12.68 4.68
CA PRO A 166 -21.83 13.00 5.95
C PRO A 166 -20.44 12.38 6.02
N ASP A 167 -19.49 13.06 6.65
CA ASP A 167 -18.20 12.43 6.94
C ASP A 167 -18.40 11.30 7.96
N GLY A 168 -17.67 10.21 7.78
CA GLY A 168 -17.59 9.15 8.77
C GLY A 168 -16.64 9.51 9.91
N ALA A 169 -16.66 8.69 10.96
CA ALA A 169 -15.74 8.82 12.08
C ALA A 169 -14.32 8.34 11.73
N GLY A 170 -14.13 7.68 10.59
CA GLY A 170 -12.95 6.87 10.32
C GLY A 170 -12.83 5.69 11.31
N HIS A 171 -11.67 5.05 11.31
CA HIS A 171 -11.30 4.02 12.26
C HIS A 171 -10.71 4.66 13.52
N ALA A 172 -11.12 4.17 14.69
CA ALA A 172 -10.44 4.53 15.94
C ALA A 172 -9.00 4.03 15.88
N GLU A 173 -8.06 4.74 16.51
CA GLU A 173 -6.69 4.25 16.60
C GLU A 173 -6.67 2.84 17.23
N PRO A 174 -6.02 1.85 16.59
CA PRO A 174 -5.93 0.51 17.14
C PRO A 174 -5.28 0.50 18.53
N ALA A 175 -5.73 -0.42 19.39
CA ALA A 175 -5.16 -0.57 20.72
C ALA A 175 -3.69 -1.00 20.66
N ARG A 176 -2.85 -0.27 21.41
CA ARG A 176 -1.39 -0.49 21.48
C ARG A 176 -0.98 -1.02 22.85
N HIS A 177 0.08 -1.82 22.87
CA HIS A 177 0.68 -2.28 24.10
C HIS A 177 1.70 -1.28 24.64
N ARG A 178 1.72 -1.10 25.97
CA ARG A 178 2.63 -0.17 26.69
C ARG A 178 4.13 -0.42 26.47
N LEU A 179 4.51 -1.61 25.97
CA LEU A 179 5.92 -1.94 25.70
C LEU A 179 6.51 -1.03 24.62
N LEU A 180 5.68 -0.50 23.73
CA LEU A 180 6.12 0.39 22.66
C LEU A 180 6.53 1.76 23.21
N ASP A 181 5.97 2.14 24.37
CA ASP A 181 6.20 3.43 25.01
C ASP A 181 7.26 3.33 26.12
N ALA A 182 7.41 2.16 26.75
CA ALA A 182 8.39 1.90 27.81
C ALA A 182 9.07 0.54 27.60
N PRO A 183 9.93 0.40 26.57
CA PRO A 183 10.63 -0.85 26.27
C PRO A 183 11.68 -1.20 27.34
N GLN A 184 11.79 -2.49 27.66
CA GLN A 184 12.68 -3.01 28.71
C GLN A 184 13.62 -4.13 28.23
N SER A 185 13.32 -4.77 27.08
CA SER A 185 14.13 -5.84 26.50
C SER A 185 14.67 -5.47 25.11
N PRO A 186 15.68 -6.19 24.58
CA PRO A 186 16.18 -5.97 23.22
C PRO A 186 15.07 -6.01 22.16
N LEU A 187 14.18 -7.00 22.23
CA LEU A 187 13.02 -7.10 21.34
C LEU A 187 12.11 -5.87 21.47
N GLU A 188 11.78 -5.44 22.70
CA GLU A 188 10.90 -4.28 22.90
C GLU A 188 11.52 -2.99 22.38
N HIS A 189 12.84 -2.81 22.53
CA HIS A 189 13.55 -1.67 21.96
C HIS A 189 13.51 -1.67 20.43
N ALA A 190 13.67 -2.84 19.80
CA ALA A 190 13.55 -3.00 18.35
C ALA A 190 12.13 -2.67 17.87
N LEU A 191 11.10 -3.18 18.56
CA LEU A 191 9.69 -2.91 18.24
C LEU A 191 9.32 -1.43 18.44
N ALA A 192 9.80 -0.80 19.51
CA ALA A 192 9.60 0.63 19.73
C ALA A 192 10.30 1.48 18.65
N ALA A 193 11.45 1.02 18.12
CA ALA A 193 12.12 1.68 17.00
C ALA A 193 11.33 1.56 15.70
N LEU A 194 10.85 0.35 15.38
CA LEU A 194 9.98 0.12 14.22
C LEU A 194 8.71 0.98 14.32
N GLU A 195 8.05 0.99 15.48
CA GLU A 195 6.86 1.80 15.71
C GLU A 195 7.10 3.31 15.53
N ARG A 196 8.28 3.85 15.89
CA ARG A 196 8.60 5.25 15.60
C ARG A 196 8.67 5.53 14.09
N LYS A 197 9.27 4.63 13.30
CA LYS A 197 9.30 4.75 11.83
C LYS A 197 7.89 4.69 11.25
N LEU A 198 7.09 3.72 11.68
CA LEU A 198 5.71 3.56 11.24
C LEU A 198 4.85 4.77 11.64
N ALA A 199 5.00 5.31 12.86
CA ALA A 199 4.30 6.51 13.31
C ALA A 199 4.65 7.74 12.47
N ALA A 200 5.91 7.88 12.06
CA ALA A 200 6.32 8.96 11.16
C ALA A 200 5.67 8.84 9.77
N GLN A 201 5.52 7.63 9.24
CA GLN A 201 4.79 7.39 7.98
C GLN A 201 3.30 7.71 8.13
N ARG A 202 2.64 7.21 9.19
CA ARG A 202 1.22 7.49 9.45
C ARG A 202 0.93 8.98 9.64
N ALA A 203 1.90 9.75 10.15
CA ALA A 203 1.77 11.21 10.28
C ALA A 203 1.84 11.95 8.93
N GLN A 204 2.43 11.34 7.90
CA GLN A 204 2.47 11.89 6.54
C GLN A 204 1.19 11.55 5.78
N GLU A 205 0.79 10.29 5.80
CA GLU A 205 -0.40 9.79 5.11
C GLU A 205 -0.98 8.60 5.88
N GLN A 206 -2.30 8.62 6.11
CA GLN A 206 -3.02 7.51 6.70
C GLN A 206 -4.42 7.44 6.10
N ASP A 207 -4.80 6.24 5.70
CA ASP A 207 -6.17 5.92 5.33
C ASP A 207 -7.00 5.78 6.61
N LEU A 208 -7.80 6.78 6.91
CA LEU A 208 -8.68 6.77 8.07
C LEU A 208 -9.86 5.82 7.91
N ALA A 209 -10.18 5.33 6.70
CA ALA A 209 -11.20 4.30 6.52
C ALA A 209 -10.66 2.90 6.86
N GLN A 210 -9.38 2.66 6.58
CA GLN A 210 -8.68 1.44 6.95
C GLN A 210 -7.24 1.69 7.44
N PRO A 211 -6.99 1.61 8.75
CA PRO A 211 -5.67 1.92 9.30
C PRO A 211 -4.63 0.91 8.83
N SER A 212 -3.47 1.43 8.43
CA SER A 212 -2.28 0.63 8.12
C SER A 212 -1.08 1.07 8.96
N ASN A 213 -0.01 0.29 8.87
CA ASN A 213 1.26 0.55 9.54
C ASN A 213 1.15 0.64 11.05
N TRP A 214 0.31 -0.16 11.73
CA TRP A 214 0.26 -0.20 13.20
C TRP A 214 0.87 -1.47 13.77
N LEU A 215 1.52 -1.36 14.93
CA LEU A 215 1.77 -2.49 15.82
C LEU A 215 0.70 -2.53 16.90
N THR A 216 -0.09 -3.60 16.93
CA THR A 216 -1.32 -3.70 17.72
C THR A 216 -1.31 -4.91 18.66
N ILE A 217 -2.20 -4.91 19.66
CA ILE A 217 -2.41 -6.10 20.50
C ILE A 217 -3.19 -7.13 19.68
N ALA A 218 -2.66 -8.35 19.54
CA ALA A 218 -3.36 -9.39 18.80
C ALA A 218 -4.68 -9.83 19.47
N ASN A 219 -5.62 -10.27 18.66
CA ASN A 219 -6.81 -10.96 19.15
C ASN A 219 -6.40 -12.30 19.80
N PRO A 220 -6.82 -12.59 21.05
CA PRO A 220 -6.53 -13.87 21.70
C PRO A 220 -6.94 -15.11 20.90
N ALA A 221 -8.00 -15.02 20.09
CA ALA A 221 -8.46 -16.12 19.25
C ALA A 221 -7.44 -16.45 18.13
N ASP A 222 -6.81 -15.43 17.55
CA ASP A 222 -5.80 -15.62 16.50
C ASP A 222 -4.55 -16.29 17.09
N LEU A 223 -4.11 -15.82 18.27
CA LEU A 223 -2.98 -16.43 18.99
C LEU A 223 -3.26 -17.90 19.33
N LEU A 224 -4.46 -18.21 19.83
CA LEU A 224 -4.84 -19.59 20.13
C LEU A 224 -4.80 -20.49 18.89
N ALA A 225 -5.26 -19.99 17.74
CA ALA A 225 -5.22 -20.74 16.48
C ALA A 225 -3.78 -20.98 15.99
N ILE A 226 -2.90 -20.00 16.17
CA ILE A 226 -1.47 -20.10 15.85
C ILE A 226 -0.80 -21.16 16.75
N ASP A 227 -1.11 -21.14 18.05
CA ASP A 227 -0.53 -22.07 19.04
C ASP A 227 -0.92 -23.52 18.82
N GLN A 228 -2.08 -23.77 18.21
CA GLN A 228 -2.50 -25.10 17.82
C GLN A 228 -1.66 -25.66 16.67
N ARG A 229 -0.98 -24.81 15.91
CA ARG A 229 -0.20 -25.19 14.73
C ARG A 229 1.30 -25.24 14.99
N TRP A 230 1.82 -24.30 15.78
CA TRP A 230 3.26 -24.20 16.03
C TRP A 230 3.57 -23.93 17.50
N THR A 231 4.70 -24.45 17.95
CA THR A 231 5.37 -23.94 19.16
C THR A 231 6.32 -22.83 18.74
N LEU A 232 5.87 -21.57 18.87
CA LEU A 232 6.67 -20.40 18.49
C LEU A 232 7.72 -20.05 19.55
N PRO A 233 8.91 -19.54 19.14
CA PRO A 233 9.88 -18.96 20.06
C PRO A 233 9.29 -17.81 20.87
N GLU A 234 9.77 -17.59 22.10
CA GLU A 234 9.23 -16.58 23.00
C GLU A 234 9.17 -15.19 22.36
N HIS A 235 10.24 -14.78 21.65
CA HIS A 235 10.31 -13.48 21.00
C HIS A 235 9.23 -13.31 19.93
N TYR A 236 9.06 -14.28 19.03
CA TYR A 236 8.05 -14.16 17.97
C TYR A 236 6.63 -14.24 18.52
N ARG A 237 6.39 -15.10 19.52
CA ARG A 237 5.10 -15.16 20.21
C ARG A 237 4.76 -13.84 20.89
N ARG A 238 5.73 -13.22 21.58
CA ARG A 238 5.57 -11.91 22.26
C ARG A 238 5.36 -10.79 21.26
N PHE A 239 6.09 -10.80 20.14
CA PHE A 239 5.89 -9.87 19.03
C PHE A 239 4.45 -9.92 18.54
N LEU A 240 3.93 -11.09 18.20
CA LEU A 240 2.53 -11.24 17.79
C LEU A 240 1.56 -10.81 18.90
N ALA A 241 1.78 -11.22 20.15
CA ALA A 241 0.83 -10.92 21.22
C ALA A 241 0.68 -9.43 21.51
N CYS A 242 1.79 -8.69 21.51
CA CYS A 242 1.84 -7.32 22.02
C CYS A 242 2.08 -6.25 20.94
N ALA A 243 2.57 -6.64 19.77
CA ALA A 243 2.97 -5.74 18.70
C ALA A 243 2.68 -6.37 17.32
N SER A 244 1.56 -7.10 17.20
CA SER A 244 1.12 -7.70 15.94
C SER A 244 1.01 -6.63 14.85
N PRO A 245 1.69 -6.82 13.71
CA PRO A 245 1.49 -5.99 12.54
C PRO A 245 0.01 -5.92 12.14
N LEU A 246 -0.45 -4.72 11.82
CA LEU A 246 -1.71 -4.47 11.14
C LEU A 246 -1.36 -3.73 9.84
N ARG A 247 -1.32 -4.49 8.74
CA ARG A 247 -1.00 -3.99 7.39
C ARG A 247 0.26 -3.12 7.40
N VAL A 248 1.33 -3.66 7.95
CA VAL A 248 2.62 -2.96 8.04
C VAL A 248 3.40 -3.23 6.77
N GLN A 249 3.76 -2.16 6.07
CA GLN A 249 4.66 -2.18 4.94
C GLN A 249 5.86 -1.27 5.21
N VAL A 250 7.05 -1.85 5.21
CA VAL A 250 8.30 -1.15 5.45
C VAL A 250 9.02 -0.96 4.13
N GLU A 251 9.06 0.28 3.66
CA GLU A 251 9.85 0.66 2.49
C GLU A 251 11.25 1.11 2.89
N GLY A 252 12.21 0.87 2.00
CA GLY A 252 13.51 1.52 2.02
C GLY A 252 14.40 1.13 0.84
N ASP A 253 15.56 1.78 0.72
CA ASP A 253 16.51 1.55 -0.39
C ASP A 253 16.90 0.06 -0.58
N ASP A 254 17.03 -0.68 0.52
CA ASP A 254 17.37 -2.11 0.53
C ASP A 254 16.15 -3.01 0.24
N PHE A 255 14.94 -2.44 0.29
CA PHE A 255 13.65 -3.11 0.09
C PHE A 255 12.83 -2.39 -0.99
N PRO A 256 13.22 -2.47 -2.27
CA PRO A 256 12.60 -1.69 -3.34
C PRO A 256 11.11 -2.01 -3.54
N GLU A 257 10.68 -3.25 -3.26
CA GLU A 257 9.27 -3.68 -3.31
C GLU A 257 8.53 -3.46 -1.96
N GLY A 258 9.26 -3.04 -0.93
CA GLY A 258 8.80 -2.96 0.46
C GLY A 258 8.62 -4.33 1.12
N VAL A 259 8.78 -4.38 2.45
CA VAL A 259 8.55 -5.59 3.26
C VAL A 259 7.19 -5.51 3.94
N SER A 260 6.31 -6.45 3.63
CA SER A 260 5.02 -6.62 4.30
C SER A 260 5.17 -7.54 5.50
N LEU A 261 4.94 -7.02 6.72
CA LEU A 261 5.00 -7.82 7.95
C LEU A 261 3.62 -8.42 8.27
N TYR A 262 3.59 -9.71 8.62
CA TYR A 262 2.33 -10.40 8.91
C TYR A 262 1.92 -10.33 10.38
N GLY A 263 0.69 -9.90 10.59
CA GLY A 263 0.03 -9.93 11.90
C GLY A 263 -0.53 -11.29 12.27
N ALA A 264 -0.87 -11.45 13.55
CA ALA A 264 -1.53 -12.66 14.04
C ALA A 264 -2.84 -12.98 13.26
N HIS A 265 -3.60 -11.94 12.91
CA HIS A 265 -4.89 -12.05 12.21
C HIS A 265 -4.80 -12.64 10.80
N GLU A 266 -3.63 -12.56 10.15
CA GLU A 266 -3.44 -13.00 8.76
C GLU A 266 -2.35 -14.09 8.61
N LEU A 267 -1.53 -14.32 9.65
CA LEU A 267 -0.37 -15.21 9.60
C LEU A 267 -0.70 -16.60 9.04
N LEU A 268 -1.77 -17.24 9.53
CA LEU A 268 -2.18 -18.57 9.09
C LEU A 268 -2.56 -18.60 7.60
N LYS A 269 -3.30 -17.57 7.15
CA LYS A 269 -3.74 -17.44 5.76
C LYS A 269 -2.54 -17.14 4.85
N ALA A 270 -1.61 -16.31 5.30
CA ALA A 270 -0.42 -15.95 4.54
C ALA A 270 0.43 -17.17 4.16
N GLN A 271 0.49 -18.19 5.03
CA GLN A 271 1.22 -19.43 4.71
C GLN A 271 0.69 -20.14 3.45
N HIS A 272 -0.61 -20.02 3.15
CA HIS A 272 -1.21 -20.71 2.01
C HIS A 272 -0.66 -20.23 0.65
N GLY A 273 -0.09 -19.01 0.58
CA GLY A 273 0.57 -18.54 -0.63
C GLY A 273 1.88 -19.27 -0.93
N TYR A 274 2.46 -19.93 0.06
CA TYR A 274 3.81 -20.49 0.01
C TYR A 274 3.86 -22.00 0.21
N SER A 275 3.11 -22.50 1.19
CA SER A 275 3.13 -23.91 1.57
C SER A 275 2.05 -24.74 0.89
N TRP A 276 1.16 -24.14 0.09
CA TRP A 276 -0.03 -24.80 -0.44
C TRP A 276 -0.23 -24.52 -1.93
N ASN A 277 -0.45 -25.57 -2.72
CA ASN A 277 -0.82 -25.48 -4.12
C ASN A 277 -2.36 -25.44 -4.23
N PRO A 278 -2.97 -24.30 -4.63
CA PRO A 278 -4.42 -24.18 -4.75
C PRO A 278 -5.01 -24.96 -5.93
N VAL A 279 -4.22 -25.30 -6.95
CA VAL A 279 -4.65 -26.10 -8.12
C VAL A 279 -4.78 -27.57 -7.75
N GLU A 280 -3.77 -28.08 -7.05
CA GLU A 280 -3.72 -29.48 -6.61
C GLU A 280 -4.42 -29.71 -5.26
N GLN A 281 -4.80 -28.62 -4.56
CA GLN A 281 -5.33 -28.64 -3.21
C GLN A 281 -4.46 -29.48 -2.25
N ALA A 282 -3.14 -29.29 -2.33
CA ALA A 282 -2.16 -30.04 -1.58
C ALA A 282 -1.05 -29.13 -1.03
N VAL A 283 -0.41 -29.57 0.06
CA VAL A 283 0.82 -28.94 0.56
C VAL A 283 1.93 -29.12 -0.49
N ILE A 284 2.71 -28.08 -0.76
CA ILE A 284 3.86 -28.19 -1.67
C ILE A 284 4.86 -29.16 -1.03
N ALA A 285 5.16 -30.27 -1.72
CA ALA A 285 5.87 -31.42 -1.16
C ALA A 285 7.23 -31.07 -0.54
N ASP A 286 7.91 -30.05 -1.07
CA ASP A 286 9.24 -29.62 -0.61
C ASP A 286 9.20 -28.42 0.34
N TRP A 287 8.02 -27.96 0.79
CA TRP A 287 7.92 -26.87 1.76
C TRP A 287 8.26 -27.35 3.18
N PRO A 288 9.26 -26.76 3.87
CA PRO A 288 9.62 -27.18 5.21
C PRO A 288 8.52 -26.88 6.23
N ALA A 289 7.95 -27.91 6.86
CA ALA A 289 6.84 -27.76 7.81
C ALA A 289 7.19 -26.93 9.07
N HIS A 290 8.48 -26.79 9.37
CA HIS A 290 9.00 -26.00 10.48
C HIS A 290 9.34 -24.55 10.09
N TYR A 291 9.09 -24.14 8.84
CA TYR A 291 9.21 -22.74 8.45
C TYR A 291 7.88 -22.01 8.63
N VAL A 292 7.96 -20.82 9.21
CA VAL A 292 6.83 -19.91 9.35
C VAL A 292 7.17 -18.63 8.61
N VAL A 293 6.44 -18.33 7.53
CA VAL A 293 6.59 -17.06 6.82
C VAL A 293 6.06 -15.95 7.71
N ILE A 294 6.91 -14.98 8.05
CA ILE A 294 6.59 -13.86 8.95
C ILE A 294 6.46 -12.53 8.21
N ALA A 295 6.98 -12.46 6.99
CA ALA A 295 6.93 -11.30 6.11
C ALA A 295 7.22 -11.71 4.67
N ASP A 296 6.96 -10.82 3.71
CA ASP A 296 7.42 -10.96 2.33
C ASP A 296 7.82 -9.62 1.71
N ALA A 297 8.73 -9.68 0.73
CA ALA A 297 9.03 -8.56 -0.16
C ALA A 297 8.66 -8.94 -1.60
N GLY A 298 7.51 -8.47 -2.09
CA GLY A 298 7.07 -8.77 -3.45
C GLY A 298 6.95 -10.28 -3.71
N ALA A 299 6.40 -11.02 -2.75
CA ALA A 299 6.33 -12.48 -2.72
C ALA A 299 7.63 -13.24 -2.40
N ASP A 300 8.76 -12.58 -2.14
CA ASP A 300 9.97 -13.22 -1.59
C ASP A 300 9.81 -13.40 -0.07
N PRO A 301 9.68 -14.63 0.47
CA PRO A 301 9.33 -14.83 1.87
C PRO A 301 10.52 -14.64 2.82
N PHE A 302 10.25 -14.04 3.96
CA PHE A 302 11.08 -14.12 5.16
C PHE A 302 10.47 -15.13 6.13
N CYS A 303 11.23 -16.15 6.53
CA CYS A 303 10.76 -17.27 7.33
C CYS A 303 11.52 -17.38 8.64
N LEU A 304 10.85 -17.73 9.74
CA LEU A 304 11.53 -18.28 10.92
C LEU A 304 11.75 -19.78 10.72
N ASP A 305 12.97 -20.25 10.96
CA ASP A 305 13.28 -21.68 11.04
C ASP A 305 13.08 -22.19 12.48
N LEU A 306 11.91 -22.78 12.74
CA LEU A 306 11.58 -23.31 14.06
C LEU A 306 12.43 -24.53 14.46
N SER A 307 13.06 -25.22 13.50
CA SER A 307 13.94 -26.36 13.81
C SER A 307 15.25 -25.92 14.44
N GLN A 308 15.62 -24.66 14.25
CA GLN A 308 16.82 -24.02 14.81
C GLN A 308 16.48 -23.04 15.95
N ALA A 309 15.26 -23.09 16.49
CA ALA A 309 14.89 -22.28 17.63
C ALA A 309 15.62 -22.73 18.91
N ASP A 310 16.08 -21.78 19.71
CA ASP A 310 16.69 -22.03 21.04
C ASP A 310 15.68 -21.88 22.20
N GLY A 311 14.40 -21.69 21.86
CA GLY A 311 13.31 -21.44 22.79
C GLY A 311 12.98 -19.95 22.95
N GLU A 312 13.98 -19.08 22.88
CA GLU A 312 13.78 -17.62 22.94
C GLU A 312 13.59 -17.04 21.53
N ASP A 313 14.43 -17.41 20.58
CA ASP A 313 14.44 -16.86 19.21
C ASP A 313 14.67 -17.95 18.15
N ALA A 314 14.63 -17.56 16.87
CA ALA A 314 14.95 -18.39 15.73
C ALA A 314 15.59 -17.55 14.60
N PRO A 315 16.47 -18.13 13.76
CA PRO A 315 17.04 -17.40 12.65
C PRO A 315 15.97 -17.08 11.59
N VAL A 316 16.14 -15.93 10.94
CA VAL A 316 15.31 -15.52 9.81
C VAL A 316 15.99 -15.94 8.52
N LEU A 317 15.27 -16.68 7.68
CA LEU A 317 15.67 -17.12 6.36
C LEU A 317 14.95 -16.30 5.28
N HIS A 318 15.54 -16.23 4.10
CA HIS A 318 14.97 -15.58 2.93
C HIS A 318 15.14 -16.46 1.69
N ALA A 319 14.19 -16.40 0.75
CA ALA A 319 14.29 -17.06 -0.54
C ALA A 319 13.68 -16.19 -1.63
N MET A 320 14.17 -16.31 -2.86
CA MET A 320 13.58 -15.64 -4.01
C MET A 320 12.52 -16.51 -4.68
N HIS A 321 11.35 -15.95 -4.94
CA HIS A 321 10.31 -16.60 -5.73
C HIS A 321 10.70 -16.67 -7.22
N GLY A 322 10.01 -17.51 -7.99
CA GLY A 322 10.18 -17.59 -9.45
C GLY A 322 11.47 -18.29 -9.94
N THR A 323 12.30 -18.80 -9.03
CA THR A 323 13.56 -19.52 -9.34
C THR A 323 13.35 -21.01 -9.68
N GLY A 324 12.10 -21.49 -9.63
CA GLY A 324 11.71 -22.87 -9.94
C GLY A 324 11.83 -23.86 -8.78
N ARG A 325 12.46 -23.47 -7.67
CA ARG A 325 12.49 -24.20 -6.39
C ARG A 325 12.75 -23.20 -5.26
N TRP A 326 12.34 -23.53 -4.03
CA TRP A 326 12.74 -22.72 -2.88
C TRP A 326 14.19 -23.01 -2.49
N ASP A 327 15.02 -21.96 -2.43
CA ASP A 327 16.41 -22.01 -1.98
C ASP A 327 16.56 -20.98 -0.86
N PHE A 328 16.52 -21.44 0.39
CA PHE A 328 16.51 -20.58 1.57
C PHE A 328 17.92 -20.33 2.06
N GLU A 329 18.26 -19.05 2.21
CA GLU A 329 19.51 -18.60 2.80
C GLU A 329 19.24 -17.87 4.11
N ARG A 330 20.21 -17.93 5.04
CA ARG A 330 20.09 -17.18 6.30
C ARG A 330 20.18 -15.69 6.02
N TYR A 331 19.13 -14.96 6.40
CA TYR A 331 19.04 -13.52 6.25
C TYR A 331 19.52 -12.80 7.51
N ASN A 332 18.93 -13.11 8.67
CA ASN A 332 19.40 -12.61 9.96
C ASN A 332 19.63 -13.72 10.98
N ALA A 333 20.36 -13.38 12.04
CA ALA A 333 20.66 -14.33 13.10
C ALA A 333 19.49 -14.59 14.04
N SER A 334 18.58 -13.62 14.19
CA SER A 334 17.45 -13.59 15.11
C SER A 334 16.30 -12.75 14.55
N LEU A 335 15.10 -12.88 15.13
CA LEU A 335 13.99 -11.98 14.86
C LEU A 335 14.31 -10.52 15.26
N VAL A 336 15.04 -10.33 16.36
CA VAL A 336 15.37 -9.00 16.87
C VAL A 336 16.23 -8.23 15.85
N ASP A 337 17.21 -8.89 15.24
CA ASP A 337 18.05 -8.29 14.21
C ASP A 337 17.24 -7.88 12.98
N PHE A 338 16.32 -8.75 12.53
CA PHE A 338 15.43 -8.45 11.41
C PHE A 338 14.55 -7.22 11.68
N ILE A 339 13.95 -7.12 12.87
CA ILE A 339 13.12 -5.96 13.24
C ILE A 339 13.97 -4.67 13.30
N ASN A 340 15.21 -4.75 13.83
CA ASN A 340 16.12 -3.60 13.85
C ASN A 340 16.48 -3.12 12.45
N GLU A 341 16.72 -4.06 11.53
CA GLU A 341 17.02 -3.76 10.13
C GLU A 341 15.85 -3.00 9.49
N LEU A 342 14.62 -3.51 9.62
CA LEU A 342 13.40 -2.85 9.15
C LEU A 342 13.19 -1.46 9.77
N ALA A 343 13.45 -1.31 11.08
CA ALA A 343 13.36 -0.03 11.77
C ALA A 343 14.38 1.01 11.27
N SER A 344 15.51 0.54 10.73
CA SER A 344 16.62 1.36 10.23
C SER A 344 16.63 1.57 8.71
N ALA A 345 15.76 0.87 7.98
CA ALA A 345 15.61 1.00 6.53
C ALA A 345 15.38 2.48 6.16
N LYS A 346 16.13 2.97 5.17
CA LYS A 346 16.14 4.39 4.79
C LYS A 346 15.05 4.73 3.82
#